data_AF-H1PTI4-F1
#
_entry.id   AF-H1PTI4-F1
#
_cell.length_a   1.000
_cell.length_b   1.000
_cell.length_c   1.000
_cell.angle_alpha   90.00
_cell.angle_beta   90.00
_cell.angle_gamma   90.00
#
_symmetry.space_group_name_H-M   'P 1'
#
loop_
_entity.id
_entity.type
_entity.pdbx_description
1 polymer ?
#
loop_
_entity_poly.entity_id
_entity_poly.type
_entity_poly.pdbx_seq_one_letter_code
_entity_poly.pdbx_strand_id
1 'polypeptide(L)'
;MIKLTEKELENVRENKDAIAQLLVRKAILNEMKEKKYTAEEEKHLEELKLNMEIEFYLTTIAQNNITISDYELLEVYKNNTEILKDKTIMEVYPQLQQALINQKINEGKLVAINEIIEKHKLNEILKEYTGEEKNQEIETKE
;
A
#
# COMPACT_ATOMS: atom_id res chain seq x y z
N MET A 1 4.19 19.08 29.09
CA MET A 1 2.74 19.09 29.41
C MET A 1 1.98 18.74 28.13
N ILE A 2 1.08 17.75 28.18
CA ILE A 2 0.28 17.37 27.00
C ILE A 2 -0.92 18.33 26.91
N LYS A 3 -0.96 19.14 25.85
CA LYS A 3 -2.05 20.07 25.54
C LYS A 3 -2.28 20.10 24.04
N LEU A 4 -3.55 20.12 23.62
CA LEU A 4 -3.93 20.33 22.23
C LEU A 4 -3.92 21.83 21.89
N THR A 5 -3.57 22.13 20.65
CA THR A 5 -3.60 23.46 20.05
C THR A 5 -4.99 23.74 19.46
N GLU A 6 -5.31 25.00 19.25
CA GLU A 6 -6.58 25.39 18.62
C GLU A 6 -6.77 24.78 17.23
N LYS A 7 -5.67 24.64 16.46
CA LYS A 7 -5.68 23.98 15.14
C LYS A 7 -5.98 22.49 15.24
N GLU A 8 -5.46 21.80 16.26
CA GLU A 8 -5.78 20.37 16.49
C GLU A 8 -7.25 20.16 16.88
N LEU A 9 -7.91 21.19 17.42
CA LEU A 9 -9.30 21.14 17.87
C LEU A 9 -10.30 21.53 16.78
N GLU A 10 -9.88 22.23 15.72
CA GLU A 10 -10.73 22.92 14.74
C GLU A 10 -11.91 22.06 14.21
N ASN A 11 -11.71 20.76 14.02
CA ASN A 11 -12.73 19.83 13.49
C ASN A 11 -13.28 18.80 14.49
N VAL A 12 -12.91 18.89 15.78
CA VAL A 12 -13.20 17.84 16.76
C VAL A 12 -13.71 18.35 18.11
N ARG A 13 -13.90 19.68 18.29
CA ARG A 13 -14.27 20.29 19.58
C ARG A 13 -15.50 19.66 20.27
N GLU A 14 -16.46 19.21 19.47
CA GLU A 14 -17.70 18.61 19.99
C GLU A 14 -17.60 17.08 20.14
N ASN A 15 -16.54 16.47 19.62
CA ASN A 15 -16.31 15.03 19.66
C ASN A 15 -15.26 14.68 20.73
N LYS A 16 -15.73 14.38 21.94
CA LYS A 16 -14.89 14.02 23.08
C LYS A 16 -13.97 12.83 22.80
N ASP A 17 -14.44 11.83 22.05
CA ASP A 17 -13.64 10.64 21.72
C ASP A 17 -12.49 10.99 20.77
N ALA A 18 -12.75 11.83 19.77
CA ALA A 18 -11.71 12.34 18.87
C ALA A 18 -10.67 13.19 19.62
N ILE A 19 -11.11 14.03 20.57
CA ILE A 19 -10.20 14.79 21.45
C ILE A 19 -9.33 13.84 22.28
N ALA A 20 -9.92 12.80 22.87
CA ALA A 20 -9.19 11.81 23.66
C ALA A 20 -8.13 11.09 22.82
N GLN A 21 -8.47 10.69 21.58
CA GLN A 21 -7.51 10.07 20.65
C GLN A 21 -6.34 11.00 20.32
N LEU A 22 -6.58 12.29 20.11
CA LEU A 22 -5.51 13.26 19.88
C LEU A 22 -4.59 13.40 21.09
N LEU A 23 -5.14 13.42 22.30
CA LEU A 23 -4.35 13.47 23.54
C LEU A 23 -3.48 12.21 23.70
N VAL A 24 -4.05 11.03 23.46
CA VAL A 24 -3.31 9.75 23.50
C VAL A 24 -2.19 9.75 22.47
N ARG A 25 -2.48 10.13 21.22
CA ARG A 25 -1.46 10.25 20.16
C ARG A 25 -0.33 11.17 20.59
N LYS A 26 -0.64 12.30 21.21
CA LYS A 26 0.36 13.28 21.68
C LYS A 26 1.19 12.75 22.85
N ALA A 27 0.60 11.96 23.74
CA ALA A 27 1.31 11.25 24.80
C ALA A 27 2.35 10.29 24.20
N ILE A 28 1.91 9.42 23.28
CA ILE A 28 2.78 8.46 22.58
C ILE A 28 3.93 9.19 21.87
N LEU A 29 3.64 10.27 21.14
CA LEU A 29 4.68 11.04 20.45
C LEU A 29 5.71 11.66 21.39
N ASN A 30 5.32 12.05 22.60
CA ASN A 30 6.27 12.54 23.60
C ASN A 30 7.13 11.39 24.14
N GLU A 31 6.52 10.24 24.48
CA GLU A 31 7.26 9.06 24.93
C GLU A 31 8.25 8.55 23.87
N MET A 32 7.84 8.53 22.60
CA MET A 32 8.70 8.16 21.47
C MET A 32 9.94 9.06 21.34
N LYS A 33 9.83 10.36 21.65
CA LYS A 33 10.97 11.28 21.58
C LYS A 33 11.99 11.03 22.68
N GLU A 34 11.54 10.57 23.84
CA GLU A 34 12.42 10.23 24.96
C GLU A 34 13.06 8.84 24.80
N LYS A 35 12.48 7.98 23.94
CA LYS A 35 13.08 6.68 23.61
C LYS A 35 14.39 6.87 22.85
N LYS A 36 15.47 6.32 23.40
CA LYS A 36 16.74 6.14 22.68
C LYS A 36 16.69 4.84 21.91
N TYR A 37 16.65 4.94 20.59
CA TYR A 37 16.71 3.79 19.71
C TYR A 37 18.18 3.35 19.55
N THR A 38 18.40 2.06 19.32
CA THR A 38 19.70 1.57 18.86
C THR A 38 19.89 1.92 17.38
N ALA A 39 21.13 1.92 16.89
CA ALA A 39 21.41 2.14 15.47
C ALA A 39 20.70 1.12 14.56
N GLU A 40 20.49 -0.12 15.04
CA GLU A 40 19.75 -1.15 14.32
C GLU A 40 18.25 -0.85 14.27
N GLU A 41 17.65 -0.43 15.40
CA GLU A 41 16.25 0.00 15.43
C GLU A 41 16.01 1.23 14.55
N GLU A 42 16.93 2.19 14.54
CA GLU A 42 16.85 3.38 13.68
C GLU A 42 16.88 3.00 12.21
N LYS A 43 17.84 2.17 11.80
CA LYS A 43 17.91 1.65 10.42
C LYS A 43 16.63 0.92 10.03
N HIS A 44 16.11 0.07 10.91
CA HIS A 44 14.86 -0.64 10.65
C HIS A 44 13.66 0.31 10.50
N LEU A 45 13.57 1.36 11.32
CA LEU A 45 12.53 2.38 11.19
C LEU A 45 12.64 3.18 9.89
N GLU A 46 13.85 3.46 9.42
CA GLU A 46 14.08 4.10 8.12
C GLU A 46 13.64 3.20 6.96
N GLU A 47 13.98 1.91 7.00
CA GLU A 47 13.52 0.93 6.01
C GLU A 47 11.99 0.82 6.00
N LEU A 48 11.34 0.78 7.17
CA LEU A 48 9.88 0.76 7.27
C LEU A 48 9.25 2.02 6.67
N LYS A 49 9.82 3.21 6.93
CA LYS A 49 9.33 4.46 6.33
C LYS A 49 9.47 4.45 4.82
N LEU A 50 10.63 4.03 4.31
CA LEU A 50 10.89 3.93 2.87
C LEU A 50 9.92 2.97 2.18
N ASN A 51 9.69 1.79 2.78
CA ASN A 51 8.74 0.81 2.25
C ASN A 51 7.31 1.36 2.23
N MET A 52 6.89 2.08 3.28
CA MET A 52 5.58 2.75 3.30
C MET A 52 5.47 3.83 2.22
N GLU A 53 6.54 4.59 1.97
CA GLU A 53 6.57 5.62 0.93
C GLU A 53 6.48 5.03 -0.48
N ILE A 54 7.24 3.95 -0.76
CA ILE A 54 7.16 3.20 -2.01
C ILE A 54 5.73 2.66 -2.22
N GLU A 55 5.16 2.03 -1.20
CA GLU A 55 3.79 1.49 -1.24
C GLU A 55 2.75 2.59 -1.48
N PHE A 56 2.90 3.75 -0.82
CA PHE A 56 2.02 4.91 -1.02
C PHE A 56 2.10 5.45 -2.46
N TYR A 57 3.31 5.59 -3.00
CA TYR A 57 3.54 6.05 -4.37
C TYR A 57 2.90 5.11 -5.40
N LEU A 58 3.18 3.80 -5.30
CA LEU A 58 2.62 2.79 -6.20
C LEU A 58 1.09 2.73 -6.11
N THR A 59 0.55 2.79 -4.89
CA THR A 59 -0.90 2.82 -4.67
C THR A 59 -1.55 4.05 -5.31
N THR A 60 -0.93 5.22 -5.18
CA THR A 60 -1.45 6.48 -5.77
C THR A 60 -1.55 6.39 -7.29
N ILE A 61 -0.50 5.89 -7.94
CA ILE A 61 -0.50 5.70 -9.40
C ILE A 61 -1.55 4.69 -9.82
N ALA A 62 -1.63 3.55 -9.12
CA ALA A 62 -2.60 2.50 -9.43
C ALA A 62 -4.03 3.00 -9.28
N GLN A 63 -4.35 3.70 -8.18
CA GLN A 63 -5.70 4.21 -7.88
C GLN A 63 -6.23 5.19 -8.92
N ASN A 64 -5.39 6.08 -9.44
CA ASN A 64 -5.80 7.10 -10.41
C ASN A 64 -6.36 6.51 -11.72
N ASN A 65 -6.09 5.24 -12.01
CA ASN A 65 -6.49 4.56 -13.23
C ASN A 65 -7.66 3.57 -13.04
N ILE A 66 -8.19 3.45 -11.81
CA ILE A 66 -9.23 2.46 -11.52
C ILE A 66 -10.61 2.99 -11.90
N THR A 67 -11.28 2.24 -12.78
CA THR A 67 -12.72 2.33 -12.99
C THR A 67 -13.33 0.96 -12.75
N ILE A 68 -14.49 0.92 -12.10
CA ILE A 68 -15.30 -0.29 -11.91
C ILE A 68 -16.63 -0.05 -12.56
N SER A 69 -16.99 -0.93 -13.49
CA SER A 69 -18.32 -0.98 -14.07
C SER A 69 -19.27 -1.84 -13.24
N ASP A 70 -20.57 -1.54 -13.33
CA ASP A 70 -21.62 -2.37 -12.71
C ASP A 70 -21.60 -3.82 -13.21
N TYR A 71 -21.14 -4.04 -14.45
CA TYR A 71 -21.01 -5.37 -15.03
C TYR A 71 -19.94 -6.21 -14.32
N GLU A 72 -18.76 -5.62 -14.08
CA GLU A 72 -17.67 -6.32 -13.38
C GLU A 72 -18.08 -6.70 -11.96
N LEU A 73 -18.77 -5.80 -11.24
CA LEU A 73 -19.27 -6.09 -9.90
C LEU A 73 -20.33 -7.20 -9.91
N LEU A 74 -21.22 -7.20 -10.90
CA LEU A 74 -22.24 -8.24 -11.08
C LEU A 74 -21.60 -9.61 -11.37
N GLU A 75 -20.54 -9.64 -12.18
CA GLU A 75 -19.80 -10.86 -12.49
C GLU A 75 -19.12 -11.43 -11.23
N VAL A 76 -18.46 -10.58 -10.45
CA VAL A 76 -17.89 -10.98 -9.15
C VAL A 76 -18.97 -11.55 -8.22
N TYR A 77 -20.13 -10.91 -8.14
CA TYR A 77 -21.24 -11.43 -7.33
C TYR A 77 -21.70 -12.81 -7.81
N LYS A 78 -21.96 -12.98 -9.11
CA LYS A 78 -22.37 -14.25 -9.71
C LYS A 78 -21.40 -15.39 -9.41
N ASN A 79 -20.10 -15.11 -9.54
CA ASN A 79 -19.02 -16.08 -9.33
C ASN A 79 -18.84 -16.49 -7.85
N ASN A 80 -19.49 -15.78 -6.90
CA ASN A 80 -19.40 -16.06 -5.47
C ASN A 80 -20.76 -16.45 -4.84
N THR A 81 -21.82 -16.62 -5.64
CA THR A 81 -23.20 -16.84 -5.16
C THR A 81 -23.36 -17.99 -4.17
N GLU A 82 -22.61 -19.08 -4.34
CA GLU A 82 -22.67 -20.25 -3.47
C GLU A 82 -22.15 -19.98 -2.05
N ILE A 83 -21.16 -19.08 -1.94
CA ILE A 83 -20.56 -18.62 -0.68
C ILE A 83 -21.44 -17.54 -0.02
N LEU A 84 -22.21 -16.81 -0.83
CA LEU A 84 -23.00 -15.65 -0.42
C LEU A 84 -24.47 -15.98 -0.13
N LYS A 85 -24.89 -17.24 -0.28
CA LYS A 85 -26.29 -17.69 -0.25
C LYS A 85 -27.12 -17.26 0.98
N ASP A 86 -26.47 -17.04 2.12
CA ASP A 86 -27.12 -16.67 3.39
C ASP A 86 -27.00 -15.17 3.73
N LYS A 87 -26.49 -14.36 2.80
CA LYS A 87 -26.27 -12.92 2.98
C LYS A 87 -27.11 -12.10 2.01
N THR A 88 -27.53 -10.92 2.45
CA THR A 88 -28.28 -9.99 1.59
C THR A 88 -27.35 -9.24 0.65
N ILE A 89 -27.90 -8.78 -0.48
CA ILE A 89 -27.19 -7.92 -1.44
C ILE A 89 -26.61 -6.68 -0.77
N MET A 90 -27.37 -6.02 0.13
CA MET A 90 -26.92 -4.82 0.85
C MET A 90 -25.71 -5.09 1.75
N GLU A 91 -25.61 -6.29 2.35
CA GLU A 91 -24.46 -6.65 3.18
C GLU A 91 -23.21 -6.96 2.35
N VAL A 92 -23.40 -7.53 1.16
CA VAL A 92 -22.31 -8.12 0.37
C VAL A 92 -21.73 -7.15 -0.64
N TYR A 93 -22.56 -6.36 -1.32
CA TYR A 93 -22.13 -5.50 -2.43
C TYR A 93 -21.00 -4.53 -2.05
N PRO A 94 -21.06 -3.80 -0.92
CA PRO A 94 -19.97 -2.92 -0.51
C PRO A 94 -18.64 -3.67 -0.30
N GLN A 95 -18.70 -4.90 0.24
CA GLN A 95 -17.51 -5.71 0.48
C GLN A 95 -16.91 -6.22 -0.85
N LEU A 96 -17.76 -6.67 -1.78
CA LEU A 96 -17.31 -7.09 -3.11
C LEU A 96 -16.71 -5.93 -3.90
N GLN A 97 -17.32 -4.75 -3.81
CA GLN A 97 -16.79 -3.55 -4.45
C GLN A 97 -15.42 -3.19 -3.87
N GLN A 98 -15.27 -3.20 -2.55
CA GLN A 98 -13.97 -2.93 -1.92
C GLN A 98 -12.91 -3.98 -2.31
N ALA A 99 -13.28 -5.26 -2.35
CA ALA A 99 -12.38 -6.33 -2.76
C ALA A 99 -11.92 -6.15 -4.22
N LEU A 100 -12.85 -5.78 -5.11
CA LEU A 100 -12.55 -5.52 -6.52
C LEU A 100 -11.66 -4.28 -6.70
N ILE A 101 -11.88 -3.21 -5.93
CA ILE A 101 -10.97 -2.05 -5.89
C ILE A 101 -9.57 -2.50 -5.48
N ASN A 102 -9.46 -3.25 -4.39
CA ASN A 102 -8.17 -3.72 -3.88
C ASN A 102 -7.44 -4.61 -4.89
N GLN A 103 -8.17 -5.50 -5.57
CA GLN A 103 -7.61 -6.32 -6.64
C GLN A 103 -7.05 -5.45 -7.77
N LYS A 104 -7.83 -4.49 -8.27
CA LYS A 104 -7.40 -3.59 -9.34
C LYS A 104 -6.22 -2.70 -8.94
N ILE A 105 -6.16 -2.26 -7.68
CA ILE A 105 -4.99 -1.55 -7.14
C ILE A 105 -3.76 -2.45 -7.28
N ASN A 106 -3.84 -3.71 -6.85
CA ASN A 106 -2.69 -4.62 -6.90
C ASN A 106 -2.25 -4.91 -8.35
N GLU A 107 -3.18 -5.11 -9.26
CA GLU A 107 -2.89 -5.28 -10.70
C GLU A 107 -2.23 -4.01 -11.27
N GLY A 108 -2.78 -2.83 -10.98
CA GLY A 108 -2.22 -1.55 -11.41
C GLY A 108 -0.82 -1.28 -10.87
N LYS A 109 -0.50 -1.74 -9.65
CA LYS A 109 0.85 -1.66 -9.10
C LYS A 109 1.85 -2.50 -9.90
N LEU A 110 1.46 -3.72 -10.30
CA LEU A 110 2.33 -4.57 -11.12
C LEU A 110 2.60 -3.93 -12.49
N VAL A 111 1.58 -3.32 -13.10
CA VAL A 111 1.76 -2.55 -14.34
C VAL A 111 2.75 -1.40 -14.13
N ALA A 112 2.56 -0.58 -13.10
CA ALA A 112 3.47 0.54 -12.79
C ALA A 112 4.91 0.07 -12.53
N ILE A 113 5.09 -1.06 -11.83
CA ILE A 113 6.40 -1.67 -11.62
C ILE A 113 7.04 -2.09 -12.94
N ASN A 114 6.28 -2.74 -13.82
CA ASN A 114 6.78 -3.14 -15.14
C ASN A 114 7.19 -1.92 -15.98
N GLU A 115 6.39 -0.85 -15.99
CA GLU A 115 6.74 0.40 -16.65
C GLU A 115 8.03 1.01 -16.11
N ILE A 116 8.26 0.96 -14.78
CA ILE A 116 9.51 1.39 -14.15
C ILE A 116 10.68 0.50 -14.58
N ILE A 117 10.49 -0.82 -14.60
CA ILE A 117 11.49 -1.79 -15.05
C ILE A 117 11.92 -1.48 -16.49
N GLU A 118 10.96 -1.24 -17.39
CA GLU A 118 11.23 -0.92 -18.79
C GLU A 118 11.90 0.45 -18.93
N LYS A 119 11.35 1.49 -18.30
CA LYS A 119 11.87 2.86 -18.37
C LYS A 119 13.32 2.97 -17.92
N HIS A 120 13.67 2.24 -16.87
CA HIS A 120 15.02 2.24 -16.30
C HIS A 120 15.89 1.09 -16.81
N LYS A 121 15.37 0.27 -17.74
CA LYS A 121 16.06 -0.89 -18.31
C LYS A 121 16.65 -1.81 -17.22
N LEU A 122 15.89 -2.02 -16.14
CA LEU A 122 16.38 -2.73 -14.97
C LEU A 122 16.81 -4.17 -15.29
N ASN A 123 16.21 -4.79 -16.30
CA ASN A 123 16.62 -6.11 -16.77
C ASN A 123 18.00 -6.12 -17.44
N GLU A 124 18.41 -5.02 -18.10
CA GLU A 124 19.77 -4.89 -18.67
C GLU A 124 20.77 -4.70 -17.53
N ILE A 125 20.46 -3.79 -16.60
CA ILE A 125 21.27 -3.51 -15.41
C ILE A 125 21.46 -4.78 -14.57
N LEU A 126 20.40 -5.59 -14.41
CA LEU A 126 20.47 -6.85 -13.65
C LEU A 126 21.54 -7.81 -14.20
N LYS A 127 21.70 -7.87 -15.53
CA LYS A 127 22.69 -8.74 -16.18
C LYS A 127 24.13 -8.38 -15.80
N GLU A 128 24.40 -7.10 -15.55
CA GLU A 128 25.71 -6.62 -15.08
C GLU A 128 26.07 -7.21 -13.70
N TYR A 129 25.06 -7.44 -12.85
CA TYR A 129 25.24 -8.01 -11.51
C TYR A 129 25.19 -9.53 -11.49
N THR A 130 24.41 -10.16 -12.37
CA THR A 130 24.23 -11.63 -12.41
C THR A 130 25.25 -12.32 -13.32
N GLY A 131 25.95 -11.60 -14.19
CA GLY A 131 27.00 -12.14 -15.06
C GLY A 131 26.47 -12.97 -16.22
N GLU A 132 25.18 -12.87 -16.56
CA GLU A 132 24.52 -13.62 -17.64
C GLU A 132 25.12 -13.35 -19.04
N GLU A 133 25.88 -12.26 -19.21
CA GLU A 133 26.63 -12.01 -20.45
C GLU A 133 27.78 -13.01 -20.70
N LYS A 134 28.28 -13.70 -19.67
CA LYS A 134 29.44 -14.61 -19.81
C LYS A 134 29.11 -16.04 -20.23
N ASN A 135 27.85 -16.46 -20.16
CA ASN A 135 27.46 -17.86 -20.42
C ASN A 135 27.15 -18.15 -21.89
N GLN A 136 27.00 -17.14 -22.75
CA GLN A 136 26.69 -17.35 -24.17
C GLN A 136 27.91 -17.60 -25.07
N GLU A 137 29.15 -17.33 -24.60
CA GLU A 137 30.36 -17.61 -25.40
C GLU A 137 30.85 -19.06 -25.30
N ILE A 138 30.38 -19.85 -24.32
CA ILE A 138 30.89 -21.21 -24.06
C ILE A 138 30.15 -22.27 -24.89
N GLU A 139 28.90 -22.04 -25.29
CA GLU A 139 28.07 -23.06 -25.96
C GLU A 139 28.27 -23.15 -27.50
N THR A 140 29.12 -22.34 -28.11
CA THR A 140 29.36 -22.37 -29.58
C THR A 140 30.68 -23.04 -30.01
N LYS A 141 31.32 -23.85 -29.16
CA LYS A 141 32.53 -24.61 -29.53
C LYS A 141 32.47 -26.06 -29.07
N GLU A 142 31.66 -26.88 -29.76
CA GLU A 142 31.88 -28.34 -29.88
C GLU A 142 31.62 -28.78 -31.33
#